data_AF-A0A316P3A1-F1
#
_entry.id   AF-A0A316P3A1-F1
#
_cell.length_a   1.000
_cell.length_b   1.000
_cell.length_c   1.000
_cell.angle_alpha   90.00
_cell.angle_beta   90.00
_cell.angle_gamma   90.00
#
_symmetry.space_group_name_H-M   'P 1'
#
loop_
_entity.id
_entity.type
_entity.pdbx_description
1 polymer ?
#
loop_
_entity_poly.entity_id
_entity_poly.type
_entity_poly.pdbx_seq_one_letter_code
_entity_poly.pdbx_strand_id
1 'polypeptide(L)'
;MKKFLTIVCLAAFLVAGVFAAVEMAQLPRTYDGANAKVSPYELMQDPDAYDDSEADGAAAAIVQQNLAKTHAVNDVTSIVFDFRGYDTMGESFIMILTVSSVIILLRKTKAEKEKMKEERDGKIRR
;
A
#
# COMPACT_ATOMS: atom_id res chain seq x y z
N MET A 1 31.27 -6.95 -21.30
CA MET A 1 30.48 -8.20 -21.13
C MET A 1 29.46 -8.14 -20.00
N LYS A 2 29.82 -7.75 -18.76
CA LYS A 2 28.84 -7.67 -17.65
C LYS A 2 27.65 -6.74 -17.92
N LYS A 3 27.88 -5.52 -18.41
CA LYS A 3 26.81 -4.56 -18.75
C LYS A 3 25.87 -5.06 -19.85
N PHE A 4 26.42 -5.75 -20.85
CA PHE A 4 25.64 -6.34 -21.93
C PHE A 4 24.71 -7.45 -21.40
N LEU A 5 25.25 -8.35 -20.56
CA LEU A 5 24.46 -9.38 -19.89
C LEU A 5 23.35 -8.79 -19.02
N THR A 6 23.65 -7.73 -18.25
CA THR A 6 22.63 -7.03 -17.43
C THR A 6 21.51 -6.45 -18.28
N ILE A 7 21.83 -5.83 -19.43
CA ILE A 7 20.82 -5.27 -20.34
C ILE A 7 19.94 -6.37 -20.92
N VAL A 8 20.53 -7.50 -21.34
CA VAL A 8 19.77 -8.64 -21.86
C VAL A 8 18.86 -9.23 -20.80
N CYS A 9 19.33 -9.41 -19.56
CA CYS A 9 18.49 -9.89 -18.47
C CYS A 9 17.35 -8.92 -18.14
N LEU A 10 17.61 -7.61 -18.10
CA LEU A 10 16.58 -6.60 -17.85
C LEU A 10 15.53 -6.59 -18.96
N ALA A 11 15.96 -6.73 -20.22
CA ALA A 11 15.06 -6.83 -21.36
C ALA A 11 14.20 -8.10 -21.28
N ALA A 12 14.77 -9.23 -20.89
CA ALA A 12 14.01 -10.47 -20.69
C ALA A 12 12.94 -10.34 -19.59
N PHE A 13 13.29 -9.74 -18.44
CA PHE A 13 12.32 -9.46 -17.36
C PHE A 13 11.23 -8.49 -17.80
N LEU A 14 11.59 -7.45 -18.56
CA LEU A 14 10.62 -6.49 -19.07
C LEU A 14 9.64 -7.17 -20.04
N VAL A 15 10.13 -7.98 -20.98
CA VAL A 15 9.29 -8.70 -21.93
C VAL A 15 8.36 -9.68 -21.21
N ALA A 16 8.88 -10.45 -20.25
CA ALA A 16 8.06 -11.35 -19.43
C ALA A 16 7.00 -10.60 -18.61
N GLY A 17 7.36 -9.45 -18.02
CA GLY A 17 6.44 -8.60 -17.26
C GLY A 17 5.35 -7.99 -18.14
N VAL A 18 5.68 -7.51 -19.34
CA VAL A 18 4.70 -6.99 -20.30
C VAL A 18 3.77 -8.11 -20.78
N PHE A 19 4.32 -9.29 -21.10
CA PHE A 19 3.51 -10.45 -21.47
C PHE A 19 2.51 -10.81 -20.36
N ALA A 20 2.98 -10.93 -19.12
CA ALA A 20 2.11 -11.23 -17.98
C ALA A 20 1.03 -10.15 -17.76
N ALA A 21 1.37 -8.86 -17.93
CA ALA A 21 0.41 -7.77 -17.81
C ALA A 21 -0.67 -7.80 -18.90
N VAL A 22 -0.30 -8.17 -20.13
CA VAL A 22 -1.25 -8.32 -21.25
C VAL A 22 -2.19 -9.50 -20.99
N GLU A 23 -1.67 -10.65 -20.57
CA GLU A 23 -2.48 -11.82 -20.20
C GLU A 23 -3.45 -11.48 -19.05
N MET A 24 -2.96 -10.83 -17.99
CA MET A 24 -3.81 -10.39 -16.88
C MET A 24 -4.91 -9.42 -17.31
N ALA A 25 -4.63 -8.53 -18.28
CA ALA A 25 -5.61 -7.58 -18.78
C ALA A 25 -6.70 -8.24 -19.65
N GLN A 26 -6.41 -9.40 -20.23
CA GLN A 26 -7.37 -10.19 -21.03
C GLN A 26 -8.23 -11.13 -20.17
N LEU A 27 -7.83 -11.39 -18.92
CA LEU A 27 -8.63 -12.19 -18.01
C LEU A 27 -9.99 -11.53 -17.76
N PRO A 28 -11.07 -12.32 -17.62
CA PRO A 28 -12.37 -11.78 -17.27
C PRO A 28 -12.27 -11.01 -15.95
N ARG A 29 -13.02 -9.90 -15.86
CA ARG A 29 -13.09 -9.12 -14.61
C ARG A 29 -13.59 -10.04 -13.50
N THR A 30 -12.87 -10.07 -12.39
CA THR A 30 -13.24 -10.87 -11.22
C THR A 30 -14.63 -10.48 -10.68
N TYR A 31 -15.02 -9.21 -10.85
CA TYR A 31 -16.36 -8.71 -10.57
C TYR A 31 -16.71 -7.56 -11.52
N ASP A 32 -17.85 -7.63 -12.19
CA ASP A 32 -18.33 -6.59 -13.12
C ASP A 32 -19.70 -6.00 -12.71
N GLY A 33 -20.28 -6.49 -11.62
CA GLY A 33 -21.60 -6.08 -11.10
C GLY A 33 -22.78 -6.45 -12.01
N ALA A 34 -22.56 -7.06 -13.18
CA ALA A 34 -23.61 -7.39 -14.13
C ALA A 34 -24.46 -8.59 -13.66
N ASN A 35 -23.86 -9.50 -12.89
CA ASN A 35 -24.53 -10.66 -12.29
C ASN A 35 -24.76 -10.49 -10.78
N ALA A 36 -24.78 -9.25 -10.27
CA ALA A 36 -25.07 -9.02 -8.86
C ALA A 36 -26.49 -9.50 -8.55
N LYS A 37 -26.63 -10.44 -7.60
CA LYS A 37 -27.95 -10.96 -7.15
C LYS A 37 -28.85 -9.85 -6.59
N VAL A 38 -28.26 -8.78 -6.08
CA VAL A 38 -28.93 -7.60 -5.51
C VAL A 38 -28.25 -6.34 -6.03
N SER A 39 -29.01 -5.32 -6.42
CA SER A 39 -28.42 -4.07 -6.90
C SER A 39 -27.71 -3.31 -5.76
N PRO A 40 -26.67 -2.50 -6.04
CA PRO A 40 -26.02 -1.68 -5.00
C PRO A 40 -26.98 -0.74 -4.27
N TYR A 41 -28.05 -0.31 -4.94
CA TYR A 41 -29.08 0.55 -4.36
C TYR A 41 -29.96 -0.21 -3.36
N GLU A 42 -30.36 -1.44 -3.68
CA GLU A 42 -31.13 -2.29 -2.77
C GLU A 42 -30.29 -2.72 -1.55
N LEU A 43 -29.00 -3.02 -1.75
CA LEU A 43 -28.05 -3.30 -0.67
C LEU A 43 -27.85 -2.13 0.30
N MET A 44 -28.00 -0.90 -0.16
CA MET A 44 -27.96 0.28 0.72
C MET A 44 -29.23 0.39 1.59
N GLN A 45 -30.35 -0.15 1.13
CA GLN A 45 -31.62 -0.11 1.87
C GLN A 45 -31.77 -1.30 2.82
N ASP A 46 -31.29 -2.48 2.40
CA ASP A 46 -31.29 -3.70 3.19
C ASP A 46 -29.93 -4.43 3.05
N PRO A 47 -28.94 -4.09 3.89
CA PRO A 47 -27.62 -4.72 3.84
C PRO A 47 -27.66 -6.21 4.17
N ASP A 48 -28.63 -6.66 4.97
CA ASP A 48 -28.77 -8.05 5.42
C ASP A 48 -29.36 -8.96 4.34
N ALA A 49 -29.85 -8.38 3.22
CA ALA A 49 -30.34 -9.12 2.07
C ALA A 49 -29.23 -9.71 1.18
N TYR A 50 -27.95 -9.42 1.47
CA TYR A 50 -26.83 -9.97 0.71
C TYR A 50 -26.61 -11.45 1.04
N ASP A 51 -26.72 -12.32 0.02
CA ASP A 51 -26.43 -13.75 0.14
C ASP A 51 -24.92 -14.01 -0.01
N ASP A 52 -24.26 -14.30 1.11
CA ASP A 52 -22.83 -14.59 1.21
C ASP A 52 -22.52 -16.10 1.34
N SER A 53 -23.51 -16.98 1.07
CA SER A 53 -23.36 -18.44 1.20
C SER A 53 -22.35 -19.05 0.23
N GLU A 54 -22.15 -18.41 -0.92
CA GLU A 54 -21.17 -18.81 -1.95
C GLU A 54 -19.76 -18.24 -1.67
N ALA A 55 -19.59 -17.40 -0.64
CA ALA A 55 -18.28 -16.88 -0.29
C ALA A 55 -17.39 -18.03 0.21
N ASP A 56 -16.13 -18.05 -0.24
CA ASP A 56 -15.16 -19.05 0.17
C ASP A 56 -13.87 -18.47 0.78
N GLY A 57 -13.07 -19.37 1.35
CA GLY A 57 -11.74 -19.07 1.86
C GLY A 57 -11.69 -17.97 2.93
N ALA A 58 -10.64 -17.14 2.86
CA ALA A 58 -10.42 -16.06 3.80
C ALA A 58 -11.45 -14.93 3.65
N ALA A 59 -11.98 -14.72 2.44
CA ALA A 59 -12.98 -13.69 2.18
C ALA A 59 -14.31 -14.00 2.91
N ALA A 60 -14.77 -15.25 2.86
CA ALA A 60 -15.95 -15.69 3.61
C ALA A 60 -15.80 -15.47 5.12
N ALA A 61 -14.64 -15.87 5.66
CA ALA A 61 -14.36 -15.72 7.08
C ALA A 61 -14.36 -14.24 7.51
N ILE A 62 -13.90 -13.34 6.65
CA ILE A 62 -13.95 -11.90 6.91
C ILE A 62 -15.41 -11.43 6.85
N VAL A 63 -16.11 -11.61 5.73
CA VAL A 63 -17.49 -11.09 5.53
C VAL A 63 -18.45 -11.60 6.62
N GLN A 64 -18.43 -12.90 6.92
CA GLN A 64 -19.37 -13.52 7.87
C GLN A 64 -19.04 -13.25 9.34
N GLN A 65 -17.77 -13.06 9.69
CA GLN A 65 -17.33 -12.99 11.09
C GLN A 65 -16.86 -11.58 11.49
N ASN A 66 -16.76 -10.65 10.55
CA ASN A 66 -16.19 -9.32 10.77
C ASN A 66 -16.89 -8.63 11.95
N LEU A 67 -18.20 -8.39 11.86
CA LEU A 67 -18.95 -7.65 12.87
C LEU A 67 -18.84 -8.29 14.28
N ALA A 68 -18.80 -9.62 14.34
CA ALA A 68 -18.71 -10.36 15.60
C ALA A 68 -17.28 -10.31 16.21
N LYS A 69 -16.24 -10.23 15.39
CA LYS A 69 -14.84 -10.29 15.84
C LYS A 69 -14.18 -8.92 16.01
N THR A 70 -14.57 -7.94 15.23
CA THR A 70 -13.91 -6.63 15.14
C THR A 70 -14.82 -5.48 15.57
N HIS A 71 -16.14 -5.73 15.61
CA HIS A 71 -17.17 -4.71 15.82
C HIS A 71 -17.16 -3.58 14.77
N ALA A 72 -16.43 -3.74 13.66
CA ALA A 72 -16.40 -2.78 12.58
C ALA A 72 -17.47 -3.13 11.53
N VAL A 73 -18.34 -2.18 11.22
CA VAL A 73 -19.36 -2.34 10.16
C VAL A 73 -18.73 -2.34 8.76
N ASN A 74 -17.52 -1.79 8.61
CA ASN A 74 -16.81 -1.74 7.34
C ASN A 74 -15.72 -2.82 7.27
N ASP A 75 -15.94 -3.81 6.39
CA ASP A 75 -15.03 -4.93 6.15
C ASP A 75 -13.63 -4.50 5.70
N VAL A 76 -13.52 -3.43 4.90
CA VAL A 76 -12.20 -2.96 4.45
C VAL A 76 -11.40 -2.43 5.62
N THR A 77 -12.04 -1.66 6.52
CA THR A 77 -11.35 -1.13 7.70
C THR A 77 -10.92 -2.23 8.66
N SER A 78 -11.74 -3.27 8.82
CA SER A 78 -11.40 -4.40 9.70
C SER A 78 -10.29 -5.27 9.13
N ILE A 79 -10.20 -5.41 7.81
CA ILE A 79 -9.06 -6.06 7.18
C ILE A 79 -7.77 -5.29 7.52
N VAL A 80 -7.77 -3.98 7.30
CA VAL A 80 -6.57 -3.15 7.44
C VAL A 80 -6.13 -3.01 8.90
N PHE A 81 -7.06 -2.91 9.85
CA PHE A 81 -6.73 -2.62 11.25
C PHE A 81 -6.82 -3.83 12.19
N ASP A 82 -7.68 -4.82 11.91
CA ASP A 82 -7.87 -5.97 12.79
C ASP A 82 -7.24 -7.24 12.20
N PHE A 83 -7.80 -7.79 11.12
CA PHE A 83 -7.34 -9.07 10.55
C PHE A 83 -5.90 -9.01 10.03
N ARG A 84 -5.48 -7.87 9.45
CA ARG A 84 -4.13 -7.63 8.93
C ARG A 84 -3.52 -6.35 9.52
N GLY A 85 -3.85 -6.04 10.77
CA GLY A 85 -3.32 -4.87 11.48
C GLY A 85 -1.78 -4.82 11.55
N TYR A 86 -1.12 -5.98 11.58
CA TYR A 86 0.35 -6.06 11.58
C TYR A 86 0.98 -5.54 10.28
N ASP A 87 0.34 -5.71 9.13
CA ASP A 87 0.84 -5.19 7.85
C ASP A 87 0.80 -3.65 7.84
N THR A 88 -0.34 -3.08 8.26
CA THR A 88 -0.54 -1.62 8.40
C THR A 88 0.39 -0.99 9.44
N MET A 89 0.61 -1.69 10.56
CA MET A 89 1.59 -1.27 11.57
C MET A 89 3.02 -1.29 10.98
N GLY A 90 3.35 -2.29 10.18
CA GLY A 90 4.63 -2.38 9.47
C GLY A 90 4.85 -1.22 8.49
N GLU A 91 3.84 -0.88 7.70
CA GLU A 91 3.88 0.29 6.79
C GLU A 91 4.14 1.59 7.57
N SER A 92 3.44 1.76 8.69
CA SER A 92 3.62 2.92 9.57
C SER A 92 5.04 3.00 10.12
N PHE A 93 5.64 1.87 10.51
CA PHE A 93 7.04 1.84 10.94
C PHE A 93 8.01 2.22 9.84
N ILE A 94 7.80 1.72 8.61
CA ILE A 94 8.63 2.08 7.46
C ILE A 94 8.54 3.59 7.19
N MET A 95 7.35 4.18 7.28
CA MET A 95 7.17 5.62 7.10
C MET A 95 7.86 6.44 8.19
N ILE A 96 7.71 6.05 9.47
CA ILE A 96 8.37 6.74 10.60
C ILE A 96 9.90 6.62 10.46
N LEU A 97 10.42 5.43 10.12
CA LEU A 97 11.83 5.21 9.89
C LEU A 97 12.34 6.10 8.76
N THR A 98 11.64 6.12 7.63
CA THR A 98 12.02 6.90 6.45
C THR A 98 12.09 8.39 6.77
N VAL A 99 11.05 8.94 7.40
CA VAL A 99 11.00 10.36 7.80
C VAL A 99 12.11 10.67 8.81
N SER A 100 12.31 9.81 9.82
CA SER A 100 13.36 9.97 10.82
C SER A 100 14.75 9.95 10.17
N SER A 101 15.00 9.02 9.25
CA SER A 101 16.25 8.91 8.49
C SER A 101 16.53 10.17 7.67
N VAL A 102 15.52 10.69 6.95
CA VAL A 102 15.66 11.94 6.17
C VAL A 102 15.96 13.13 7.08
N ILE A 103 15.29 13.25 8.23
CA ILE A 103 15.56 14.32 9.21
C ILE A 103 16.99 14.24 9.73
N ILE A 104 17.49 13.04 10.05
CA ILE A 104 18.87 12.84 10.53
C ILE A 104 19.87 13.22 9.43
N LEU A 105 19.64 12.83 8.18
CA LEU A 105 20.52 13.16 7.06
C LEU A 105 20.56 14.67 6.74
N LEU A 106 19.42 15.37 6.85
CA LEU A 106 19.34 16.80 6.59
C LEU A 106 19.78 17.67 7.79
N ARG A 107 19.98 17.07 8.96
CA ARG A 107 20.45 17.79 10.15
C ARG A 107 21.90 18.20 9.96
N LYS A 108 22.12 19.52 9.82
CA LYS A 108 23.46 20.11 9.88
C LYS A 108 24.14 19.77 11.20
N THR A 109 25.38 19.33 11.11
CA THR A 109 26.22 19.05 12.27
C THR A 109 26.55 20.34 13.02
N LYS A 110 26.92 20.24 14.30
CA LYS A 110 27.32 21.40 15.10
C LYS A 110 28.51 22.14 14.46
N ALA A 111 29.47 21.38 13.91
CA ALA A 111 30.63 21.92 13.20
C ALA A 111 30.25 22.71 11.94
N GLU A 112 29.28 22.22 11.16
CA GLU A 112 28.79 22.97 9.98
C GLU A 112 28.04 24.25 10.38
N LYS A 113 27.29 24.22 11.48
CA LYS A 113 26.63 25.41 12.03
C LYS A 113 27.63 26.44 12.54
N GLU A 114 28.70 26.00 13.20
CA GLU A 114 29.78 26.86 13.70
C GLU A 114 30.58 27.48 12.54
N LYS A 115 30.97 26.70 11.53
CA LYS A 115 31.63 27.20 10.31
C LYS A 115 30.80 28.23 9.55
N MET A 116 29.50 27.97 9.37
CA MET A 116 28.58 28.94 8.74
C MET A 116 28.43 30.23 9.57
N LYS A 117 28.55 30.14 10.90
CA LYS A 117 28.47 31.31 11.79
C LYS A 117 29.75 32.14 11.70
N GLU A 118 30.92 31.50 11.69
CA GLU A 118 32.22 32.16 11.51
C GLU A 118 32.33 32.85 10.14
N GLU A 119 31.93 32.18 9.06
CA GLU A 119 31.90 32.78 7.71
C GLU A 119 30.96 33.99 7.63
N ARG A 120 29.79 33.90 8.26
CA ARG A 120 28.81 35.00 8.28
C ARG A 120 29.31 36.19 9.09
N ASP A 121 29.89 35.95 10.26
CA ASP A 121 30.38 37.00 11.15
C ASP A 121 31.66 37.65 10.58
N GLY A 122 32.49 36.89 9.85
CA GLY A 122 33.65 37.41 9.11
C GLY A 122 33.27 38.28 7.90
N LYS A 123 32.12 38.03 7.28
CA LYS A 123 31.59 38.82 6.15
C LYS A 123 30.92 40.13 6.59
N ILE A 124 30.47 40.23 7.84
CA ILE A 124 29.90 41.46 8.43
C ILE A 124 31.00 42.42 8.90
N ARG A 125 32.21 41.91 9.17
CA ARG A 125 33.36 42.70 9.68
C ARG A 125 34.28 43.26 8.58
N ARG A 126 34.03 42.95 7.31
CA ARG A 126 34.70 43.57 6.14
C ARG A 126 33.74 44.53 5.46
#